data_AF-A0A9E5Q5Q3-F1
#
_entry.id   AF-A0A9E5Q5Q3-F1
#
_cell.length_a   1.000
_cell.length_b   1.000
_cell.length_c   1.000
_cell.angle_alpha   90.00
_cell.angle_beta   90.00
_cell.angle_gamma   90.00
#
_symmetry.space_group_name_H-M   'P 1'
#
loop_
_entity.id
_entity.type
_entity.pdbx_description
1 polymer ?
#
loop_
_entity_poly.entity_id
_entity_poly.type
_entity_poly.pdbx_seq_one_letter_code
_entity_poly.pdbx_strand_id
1 'polypeptide(L)'
;MLSLPDRTLRSIAGAAFVLVVAGVLPRASADDDRHIGYYYPAPATTETYRARTQALPEADRRRRIMFVTQLSNRMLKNDYAPPFAIFAKGEFAQKLIITSLYDGAYDTLYRMRGLLAILTSRARDTELFRQFNVQDVFTFLDL
;
A
#
# COMPACT_ATOMS: atom_id res chain seq x y z
N MET A 1 27.86 14.57 63.02
CA MET A 1 28.28 15.94 62.65
C MET A 1 29.56 15.84 61.84
N LEU A 2 29.56 16.39 60.61
CA LEU A 2 30.69 16.98 59.86
C LEU A 2 31.92 16.08 59.56
N SER A 3 32.67 16.18 58.46
CA SER A 3 32.61 16.94 57.20
C SER A 3 33.96 16.70 56.49
N LEU A 4 33.96 16.05 55.30
CA LEU A 4 34.85 16.29 54.12
C LEU A 4 36.40 16.14 54.29
N PRO A 5 37.25 16.19 53.22
CA PRO A 5 36.97 16.27 51.78
C PRO A 5 37.80 15.35 50.84
N ASP A 6 37.36 15.38 49.59
CA ASP A 6 37.95 15.04 48.30
C ASP A 6 39.47 15.14 48.08
N ARG A 7 40.00 14.23 47.24
CA ARG A 7 40.77 14.61 46.04
C ARG A 7 40.98 13.45 45.05
N THR A 8 40.18 13.52 43.98
CA THR A 8 40.49 13.23 42.58
C THR A 8 41.94 12.81 42.23
N LEU A 9 42.13 11.69 41.52
CA LEU A 9 42.77 11.67 40.19
C LEU A 9 42.71 10.26 39.54
N ARG A 10 41.99 10.19 38.41
CA ARG A 10 42.38 9.57 37.12
C ARG A 10 43.00 8.16 37.18
N SER A 11 42.48 7.14 36.47
CA SER A 11 42.56 7.10 35.00
C SER A 11 42.14 5.72 34.42
N ILE A 12 41.62 5.77 33.17
CA ILE A 12 41.56 4.73 32.10
C ILE A 12 40.60 3.54 32.34
N ALA A 13 39.30 3.64 32.03
CA ALA A 13 38.70 3.59 30.67
C ALA A 13 39.06 2.34 29.85
N GLY A 14 38.49 1.19 30.24
CA GLY A 14 38.34 -0.01 29.39
C GLY A 14 36.90 -0.14 28.93
N ALA A 15 36.47 0.72 28.00
CA ALA A 15 35.13 0.64 27.42
C ALA A 15 35.10 -0.50 26.38
N ALA A 16 34.52 -1.63 26.76
CA ALA A 16 34.17 -2.70 25.83
C ALA A 16 33.09 -2.17 24.86
N PHE A 17 33.51 -1.77 23.66
CA PHE A 17 32.62 -1.36 22.59
C PHE A 17 31.97 -2.62 22.00
N VAL A 18 30.83 -3.03 22.57
CA VAL A 18 29.96 -4.04 21.97
C VAL A 18 29.30 -3.40 20.75
N LEU A 19 29.86 -3.68 19.57
CA LEU A 19 29.24 -3.34 18.29
C LEU A 19 28.00 -4.23 18.09
N VAL A 20 26.86 -3.79 18.62
CA VAL A 20 25.55 -4.35 18.23
C VAL A 20 25.29 -3.88 16.81
N VAL A 21 25.74 -4.65 15.83
CA VAL A 21 25.22 -4.55 14.46
C VAL A 21 23.80 -5.09 14.52
N ALA A 22 22.86 -4.22 14.88
CA ALA A 22 21.45 -4.44 14.64
C ALA A 22 21.32 -4.52 13.12
N GLY A 23 21.33 -5.74 12.59
CA GLY A 23 21.11 -6.03 11.19
C GLY A 23 19.79 -5.39 10.79
N VAL A 24 19.88 -4.26 10.10
CA VAL A 24 18.80 -3.75 9.25
C VAL A 24 18.75 -4.74 8.10
N LEU A 25 18.13 -5.90 8.35
CA LEU A 25 17.72 -6.79 7.30
C LEU A 25 16.76 -5.95 6.44
N PRO A 26 17.02 -5.77 5.14
CA PRO A 26 16.01 -5.22 4.27
C PRO A 26 14.79 -6.13 4.42
N ARG A 27 13.66 -5.57 4.87
CA ARG A 27 12.39 -6.27 4.79
C ARG A 27 12.16 -6.51 3.30
N ALA A 28 12.41 -7.74 2.86
CA ALA A 28 12.03 -8.19 1.53
C ALA A 28 10.56 -7.82 1.34
N SER A 29 10.31 -6.94 0.39
CA SER A 29 8.96 -6.55 0.00
C SER A 29 8.35 -7.77 -0.69
N ALA A 30 7.22 -8.24 -0.18
CA ALA A 30 6.30 -9.20 -0.80
C ALA A 30 6.87 -10.03 -1.97
N ASP A 31 7.30 -11.27 -1.71
CA ASP A 31 7.35 -12.38 -2.67
C ASP A 31 7.67 -11.94 -4.11
N ASP A 32 8.96 -11.80 -4.40
CA ASP A 32 9.58 -11.52 -5.71
C ASP A 32 8.59 -11.87 -6.83
N ASP A 33 7.95 -10.86 -7.45
CA ASP A 33 6.73 -11.06 -8.23
C ASP A 33 7.00 -11.92 -9.47
N ARG A 34 6.97 -13.23 -9.28
CA ARG A 34 7.35 -14.31 -10.19
C ARG A 34 6.60 -14.33 -11.52
N HIS A 35 5.69 -13.40 -11.70
CA HIS A 35 4.92 -13.20 -12.92
C HIS A 35 5.46 -12.06 -13.80
N ILE A 36 6.39 -11.24 -13.29
CA ILE A 36 7.13 -10.25 -14.06
C ILE A 36 7.93 -11.00 -15.15
N GLY A 37 7.87 -10.48 -16.38
CA GLY A 37 8.54 -11.05 -17.56
C GLY A 37 7.73 -12.11 -18.31
N TYR A 38 6.79 -12.81 -17.66
CA TYR A 38 5.90 -13.78 -18.33
C TYR A 38 4.52 -13.18 -18.65
N TYR A 39 3.83 -12.60 -17.66
CA TYR A 39 2.48 -12.03 -17.84
C TYR A 39 2.47 -10.52 -18.11
N TYR A 40 3.48 -9.80 -17.63
CA TYR A 40 3.62 -8.36 -17.80
C TYR A 40 5.10 -7.96 -17.72
N PRO A 41 5.49 -6.86 -18.39
CA PRO A 41 6.85 -6.34 -18.26
C PRO A 41 7.12 -5.89 -16.82
N ALA A 42 8.41 -5.74 -16.48
CA ALA A 42 8.80 -5.10 -15.24
C ALA A 42 8.22 -3.66 -15.21
N PRO A 43 7.66 -3.22 -14.07
CA PRO A 43 7.10 -1.88 -13.96
C PRO A 43 8.20 -0.83 -14.17
N ALA A 44 7.98 0.12 -15.07
CA ALA A 44 8.92 1.20 -15.34
C ALA A 44 9.08 2.16 -14.14
N THR A 45 8.01 2.32 -13.35
CA THR A 45 7.97 3.15 -12.14
C THR A 45 7.18 2.45 -11.06
N THR A 46 7.59 2.61 -9.80
CA THR A 46 6.88 2.07 -8.63
C THR A 46 6.77 3.14 -7.57
N GLU A 47 5.63 3.18 -6.88
CA GLU A 47 5.37 4.07 -5.74
C GLU A 47 4.80 3.24 -4.60
N THR A 48 5.32 3.46 -3.39
CA THR A 48 4.80 2.81 -2.17
C THR A 48 3.94 3.80 -1.41
N TYR A 49 2.66 3.47 -1.28
CA TYR A 49 1.72 4.22 -0.44
C TYR A 49 1.62 3.60 0.95
N ARG A 50 1.71 4.42 1.99
CA ARG A 50 1.49 4.00 3.38
C ARG A 50 0.03 4.29 3.74
N ALA A 51 -0.75 3.23 3.89
CA ALA A 51 -2.15 3.34 4.29
C ALA A 51 -2.29 4.07 5.63
N ARG A 52 -3.31 4.92 5.73
CA ARG A 52 -3.63 5.70 6.93
C ARG A 52 -4.56 4.95 7.89
N THR A 53 -5.11 3.82 7.44
CA THR A 53 -6.00 2.96 8.21
C THR A 53 -5.33 1.66 8.62
N GLN A 54 -5.93 0.97 9.59
CA GLN A 54 -5.59 -0.40 9.91
C GLN A 54 -6.36 -1.36 8.98
N ALA A 55 -5.75 -2.50 8.69
CA ALA A 55 -6.45 -3.56 7.96
C ALA A 55 -7.67 -4.02 8.75
N LEU A 56 -8.82 -4.13 8.08
CA LEU A 56 -10.03 -4.64 8.70
C LEU A 56 -9.79 -6.11 9.12
N PRO A 57 -10.12 -6.50 10.38
CA PRO A 57 -9.98 -7.89 10.83
C PRO A 57 -10.73 -8.89 9.94
N GLU A 58 -11.82 -8.43 9.32
CA GLU A 58 -12.68 -9.21 8.42
C GLU A 58 -12.34 -9.04 6.93
N ALA A 59 -11.18 -8.47 6.59
CA ALA A 59 -10.71 -8.37 5.21
C ALA A 59 -10.25 -9.75 4.69
N ASP A 60 -11.21 -10.65 4.48
CA ASP A 60 -10.99 -11.95 3.89
C ASP A 60 -10.88 -11.89 2.36
N ARG A 61 -10.42 -12.99 1.74
CA ARG A 61 -10.30 -13.11 0.29
C ARG A 61 -11.63 -12.84 -0.43
N ARG A 62 -12.74 -13.30 0.13
CA ARG A 62 -14.07 -13.18 -0.48
C ARG A 62 -14.49 -11.72 -0.53
N ARG A 63 -14.27 -10.95 0.53
CA ARG A 63 -14.58 -9.52 0.62
C ARG A 63 -13.74 -8.71 -0.37
N ARG A 64 -12.45 -9.03 -0.52
CA ARG A 64 -11.58 -8.42 -1.55
C ARG A 64 -12.09 -8.67 -2.97
N ILE A 65 -12.46 -9.91 -3.29
CA ILE A 65 -13.02 -10.25 -4.61
C ILE A 65 -14.35 -9.52 -4.83
N MET A 66 -15.25 -9.55 -3.85
CA MET A 66 -16.55 -8.87 -3.94
C MET A 66 -16.40 -7.36 -4.14
N PHE A 67 -15.44 -6.73 -3.48
CA PHE A 67 -15.13 -5.32 -3.68
C PHE A 67 -14.75 -5.02 -5.13
N VAL A 68 -13.78 -5.76 -5.67
CA VAL A 68 -13.31 -5.57 -7.05
C VAL A 68 -14.44 -5.84 -8.05
N THR A 69 -15.17 -6.94 -7.89
CA THR A 69 -16.30 -7.29 -8.76
C THR A 69 -17.40 -6.21 -8.74
N GLN A 70 -17.75 -5.67 -7.57
CA GLN A 70 -18.75 -4.61 -7.49
C GLN A 70 -18.29 -3.31 -8.16
N LEU A 71 -16.99 -2.99 -8.03
CA LEU A 71 -16.41 -1.83 -8.68
C LEU A 71 -16.40 -1.99 -10.20
N SER A 72 -15.94 -3.14 -10.71
CA SER A 72 -15.98 -3.47 -12.15
C SER A 72 -17.40 -3.45 -12.71
N ASN A 73 -18.37 -4.03 -11.99
CA ASN A 73 -19.77 -4.03 -12.41
C ASN A 73 -20.36 -2.62 -12.48
N ARG A 74 -19.98 -1.70 -11.58
CA ARG A 74 -20.42 -0.30 -11.68
C ARG A 74 -19.81 0.39 -12.88
N MET A 75 -18.56 0.10 -13.23
CA MET A 75 -17.93 0.68 -14.42
C MET A 75 -18.59 0.19 -15.72
N LEU A 76 -18.98 -1.09 -15.77
CA LEU A 76 -19.65 -1.70 -16.93
C LEU A 76 -21.10 -1.24 -17.13
N LYS A 77 -21.70 -0.58 -16.13
CA LYS A 77 -23.06 -0.01 -16.24
C LYS A 77 -23.10 1.34 -16.97
N ASN A 78 -21.96 1.95 -17.28
CA ASN A 78 -21.94 3.21 -18.02
C ASN A 78 -22.33 2.94 -19.49
N ASP A 79 -22.96 3.93 -20.15
CA ASP A 79 -23.39 3.83 -21.56
C ASP A 79 -22.23 3.82 -22.57
N TYR A 80 -20.99 3.94 -22.10
CA TYR A 80 -19.78 3.95 -22.89
C TYR A 80 -18.80 2.88 -22.42
N ALA A 81 -17.96 2.42 -23.36
CA ALA A 81 -16.94 1.41 -23.06
C ALA A 81 -15.98 1.89 -21.95
N PRO A 82 -15.67 1.06 -20.94
CA PRO A 82 -14.74 1.44 -19.89
C PRO A 82 -13.34 1.77 -20.46
N PRO A 83 -12.68 2.84 -19.99
CA PRO A 83 -11.33 3.18 -20.45
C PRO A 83 -10.21 2.32 -19.85
N PHE A 84 -10.53 1.51 -18.85
CA PHE A 84 -9.59 0.62 -18.15
C PHE A 84 -10.32 -0.64 -17.66
N ALA A 85 -9.56 -1.70 -17.44
CA ALA A 85 -10.01 -2.88 -16.72
C ALA A 85 -9.39 -2.93 -15.32
N ILE A 86 -10.15 -3.46 -14.37
CA ILE A 86 -9.74 -3.64 -12.97
C ILE A 86 -10.08 -5.06 -12.51
N PHE A 87 -9.11 -5.73 -11.89
CA PHE A 87 -9.27 -7.13 -11.47
C PHE A 87 -8.33 -7.49 -10.31
N ALA A 88 -8.73 -8.50 -9.52
CA ALA A 88 -7.94 -9.01 -8.42
C ALA A 88 -7.05 -10.18 -8.88
N LYS A 89 -5.84 -10.28 -8.32
CA LYS A 89 -4.87 -11.35 -8.56
C LYS A 89 -4.25 -11.85 -7.26
N GLY A 90 -3.66 -13.04 -7.33
CA GLY A 90 -2.98 -13.71 -6.23
C GLY A 90 -3.89 -14.71 -5.52
N GLU A 91 -3.29 -15.66 -4.83
CA GLU A 91 -4.01 -16.74 -4.12
C GLU A 91 -5.10 -16.19 -3.20
N PHE A 92 -4.79 -15.11 -2.47
CA PHE A 92 -5.71 -14.46 -1.53
C PHE A 92 -6.33 -13.14 -2.05
N ALA A 93 -6.33 -12.93 -3.37
CA ALA A 93 -6.79 -11.67 -3.99
C ALA A 93 -6.05 -10.43 -3.43
N GLN A 94 -4.76 -10.59 -3.15
CA GLN A 94 -3.91 -9.60 -2.46
C GLN A 94 -3.31 -8.55 -3.40
N LYS A 95 -3.45 -8.72 -4.72
CA LYS A 95 -3.00 -7.76 -5.73
C LYS A 95 -4.23 -7.23 -6.47
N LEU A 96 -4.33 -5.91 -6.58
CA LEU A 96 -5.28 -5.25 -7.48
C LEU A 96 -4.53 -4.80 -8.72
N ILE A 97 -5.01 -5.17 -9.89
CA ILE A 97 -4.42 -4.77 -11.17
C ILE A 97 -5.40 -3.85 -11.89
N ILE A 98 -4.86 -2.74 -12.39
CA ILE A 98 -5.56 -1.79 -13.24
C ILE A 98 -4.76 -1.70 -14.54
N THR A 99 -5.42 -1.89 -15.68
CA THR A 99 -4.80 -1.76 -17.00
C THR A 99 -5.62 -0.85 -17.89
N SER A 100 -4.94 -0.04 -18.69
CA SER A 100 -5.60 0.69 -19.76
C SER A 100 -6.13 -0.27 -20.83
N LEU A 101 -7.24 0.10 -21.47
CA LEU A 101 -7.72 -0.54 -22.70
C LEU A 101 -7.38 0.27 -23.96
N TYR A 102 -6.74 1.43 -23.78
CA TYR A 102 -6.33 2.35 -24.83
C TYR A 102 -4.84 2.67 -24.72
N ASP A 103 -4.19 2.86 -25.86
CA ASP A 103 -2.77 3.24 -25.88
C ASP A 103 -2.54 4.64 -25.29
N GLY A 104 -1.40 4.85 -24.65
CA GLY A 104 -1.04 6.09 -23.97
C GLY A 104 -1.89 6.46 -22.75
N ALA A 105 -2.96 5.73 -22.44
CA ALA A 105 -3.72 5.96 -21.21
C ALA A 105 -2.98 5.37 -20.01
N TYR A 106 -2.76 6.23 -19.01
CA TYR A 106 -2.08 5.91 -17.75
C TYR A 106 -0.59 5.52 -17.82
N ASP A 107 0.10 5.94 -18.88
CA ASP A 107 1.55 5.81 -19.10
C ASP A 107 2.45 6.63 -18.14
N THR A 108 1.86 7.49 -17.30
CA THR A 108 2.58 8.31 -16.33
C THR A 108 1.99 8.18 -14.94
N LEU A 109 2.83 8.36 -13.91
CA LEU A 109 2.38 8.41 -12.51
C LEU A 109 1.32 9.50 -12.29
N TYR A 110 1.41 10.63 -12.99
CA TYR A 110 0.42 11.70 -12.87
C TYR A 110 -0.97 11.26 -13.35
N ARG A 111 -1.05 10.61 -14.53
CA ARG A 111 -2.31 10.07 -15.06
C ARG A 111 -2.87 8.95 -14.17
N MET A 112 -2.01 8.07 -13.64
CA MET A 112 -2.42 7.04 -12.69
C MET A 112 -2.98 7.63 -11.38
N ARG A 113 -2.34 8.66 -10.82
CA ARG A 113 -2.88 9.36 -9.62
C ARG A 113 -4.22 10.03 -9.90
N GLY A 114 -4.41 10.59 -11.09
CA GLY A 114 -5.72 11.11 -11.53
C GLY A 114 -6.80 10.02 -11.54
N LEU A 115 -6.47 8.83 -12.05
CA LEU A 115 -7.37 7.68 -12.00
C LEU A 115 -7.70 7.26 -10.56
N LEU A 116 -6.69 7.16 -9.69
CA LEU A 116 -6.89 6.80 -8.28
C LEU A 116 -7.76 7.83 -7.53
N ALA A 117 -7.67 9.11 -7.88
CA ALA A 117 -8.55 10.15 -7.36
C ALA A 117 -10.01 9.94 -7.81
N ILE A 118 -10.24 9.62 -9.10
CA ILE A 118 -11.58 9.28 -9.61
C ILE A 118 -12.13 8.02 -8.90
N LEU A 119 -11.30 6.98 -8.75
CA LEU A 119 -11.67 5.76 -8.04
C LEU A 119 -11.99 6.02 -6.58
N THR A 120 -11.30 6.96 -5.92
CA THR A 120 -11.64 7.40 -4.56
C THR A 120 -13.06 7.96 -4.51
N SER A 121 -13.40 8.86 -5.43
CA SER A 121 -14.77 9.41 -5.51
C SER A 121 -15.81 8.32 -5.73
N ARG A 122 -15.55 7.35 -6.63
CA ARG A 122 -16.47 6.23 -6.88
C ARG A 122 -16.58 5.26 -5.70
N ALA A 123 -15.48 5.05 -4.97
CA ALA A 123 -15.45 4.15 -3.84
C ALA A 123 -16.27 4.68 -2.66
N ARG A 124 -16.34 6.01 -2.47
CA ARG A 124 -17.18 6.66 -1.44
C ARG A 124 -18.67 6.30 -1.57
N ASP A 125 -19.14 6.04 -2.79
CA ASP A 125 -20.53 5.62 -3.07
C ASP A 125 -20.77 4.12 -2.82
N THR A 126 -19.75 3.37 -2.43
CA THR A 126 -19.90 1.95 -2.10
C THR A 126 -20.41 1.78 -0.68
N GLU A 127 -21.13 0.68 -0.48
CA GLU A 127 -21.66 0.32 0.84
C GLU A 127 -20.55 0.17 1.88
N LEU A 128 -19.36 -0.27 1.46
CA LEU A 128 -18.19 -0.39 2.33
C LEU A 128 -17.84 0.96 3.01
N PHE A 129 -17.85 2.05 2.26
CA PHE A 129 -17.54 3.37 2.82
C PHE A 129 -18.66 3.94 3.69
N ARG A 130 -19.92 3.67 3.31
CA ARG A 130 -21.09 4.11 4.08
C ARG A 130 -21.13 3.46 5.46
N GLN A 131 -20.79 2.18 5.56
CA GLN A 131 -20.80 1.43 6.81
C GLN A 131 -19.74 1.91 7.80
N PHE A 132 -18.56 2.28 7.33
CA PHE A 132 -17.45 2.69 8.19
C PHE A 132 -17.42 4.20 8.48
N ASN A 133 -18.26 5.01 7.84
CA ASN A 133 -18.32 6.47 7.99
C ASN A 133 -16.96 7.17 7.78
N VAL A 134 -16.21 6.71 6.78
CA VAL A 134 -14.82 7.14 6.48
C VAL A 134 -14.69 7.82 5.11
N GLN A 135 -15.83 8.24 4.54
CA GLN A 135 -15.92 8.81 3.20
C GLN A 135 -15.04 10.05 3.02
N ASP A 136 -14.93 10.88 4.05
CA ASP A 136 -14.18 12.14 4.05
C ASP A 136 -12.69 11.94 4.32
N VAL A 137 -12.29 10.89 5.04
CA VAL A 137 -10.90 10.69 5.49
C VAL A 137 -10.07 9.80 4.54
N PHE A 138 -10.70 8.74 4.01
CA PHE A 138 -9.98 7.68 3.29
C PHE A 138 -10.04 7.81 1.78
N THR A 139 -9.00 7.28 1.13
CA THR A 139 -8.88 7.19 -0.32
C THR A 139 -9.08 5.76 -0.80
N PHE A 140 -9.14 5.57 -2.12
CA PHE A 140 -9.16 4.24 -2.72
C PHE A 140 -8.01 3.33 -2.27
N LEU A 141 -6.83 3.91 -1.96
CA LEU A 141 -5.65 3.16 -1.53
C LEU A 141 -5.69 2.75 -0.04
N ASP A 142 -6.61 3.30 0.74
CA ASP A 142 -6.80 2.96 2.15
C ASP A 142 -7.79 1.79 2.33
N LEU A 143 -8.16 1.10 1.25
CA LEU A 143 -9.15 0.01 1.23
C LEU A 143 -8.55 -1.39 1.31
#